data_AF-A0A521GMU8-F1
#
_entry.id   AF-A0A521GMU8-F1
#
_cell.length_a   1.000
_cell.length_b   1.000
_cell.length_c   1.000
_cell.angle_alpha   90.00
_cell.angle_beta   90.00
_cell.angle_gamma   90.00
#
_symmetry.space_group_name_H-M   'P 1'
#
loop_
_entity.id
_entity.type
_entity.pdbx_description
1 polymer ?
#
loop_
_entity_poly.entity_id
_entity_poly.type
_entity_poly.pdbx_seq_one_letter_code
_entity_poly.pdbx_strand_id
1 'polypeptide(L)'
;MTPEATIPLKDDNIELLREVAGQPENTTGLLFHGSPQVINLLEPRPVYWKGPKGDLYDDSIEPVVCASDKPFIATFMALVPREADWGYISKGDPDSLRYYLEASFKQQFIQSIGYVMVLSVSGFEKVVPPIPAGWKYDLPIGGRQPEMRSKNMVKPLYAIKVTYDDFEKLLQIQGDSRIEYR
;
A
#
# COMPACT_ATOMS: atom_id res chain seq x y z
N MET A 1 6.36 34.66 -0.28
CA MET A 1 6.03 33.24 -0.47
C MET A 1 7.22 32.44 0.01
N THR A 2 7.11 31.77 1.16
CA THR A 2 8.12 30.80 1.61
C THR A 2 8.10 29.62 0.65
N PRO A 3 9.25 29.10 0.17
CA PRO A 3 9.26 27.86 -0.59
C PRO A 3 8.58 26.79 0.26
N GLU A 4 7.55 26.15 -0.26
CA GLU A 4 6.99 24.97 0.40
C GLU A 4 8.14 23.98 0.59
N ALA A 5 8.43 23.65 1.85
CA ALA A 5 9.48 22.69 2.17
C ALA A 5 9.12 21.36 1.51
N THR A 6 9.82 21.03 0.42
CA THR A 6 9.69 19.76 -0.27
C THR A 6 10.08 18.63 0.68
N ILE A 7 9.26 17.58 0.75
CA ILE A 7 9.64 16.43 1.58
C ILE A 7 10.93 15.82 1.03
N PRO A 8 11.86 15.36 1.89
CA PRO A 8 13.07 14.73 1.41
C PRO A 8 12.74 13.50 0.56
N LEU A 9 13.28 13.45 -0.66
CA LEU A 9 13.25 12.26 -1.51
C LEU A 9 14.51 11.45 -1.25
N LYS A 10 14.35 10.15 -0.97
CA LYS A 10 15.47 9.21 -0.85
C LYS A 10 15.46 8.26 -2.04
N ASP A 11 16.53 8.31 -2.83
CA ASP A 11 16.65 7.54 -4.06
C ASP A 11 17.00 6.05 -3.81
N ASP A 12 17.68 5.71 -2.70
CA ASP A 12 18.30 4.39 -2.50
C ASP A 12 18.09 3.76 -1.10
N ASN A 13 16.96 4.01 -0.45
CA ASN A 13 16.68 3.38 0.85
C ASN A 13 16.04 1.97 0.74
N ILE A 14 16.46 1.18 -0.26
CA ILE A 14 16.11 -0.24 -0.39
C ILE A 14 16.53 -0.99 0.88
N GLU A 15 17.64 -0.63 1.52
CA GLU A 15 18.05 -1.20 2.80
C GLU A 15 16.99 -1.01 3.89
N LEU A 16 16.36 0.16 3.99
CA LEU A 16 15.27 0.36 4.93
C LEU A 16 14.05 -0.50 4.57
N LEU A 17 13.68 -0.56 3.29
CA LEU A 17 12.57 -1.43 2.86
C LEU A 17 12.90 -2.91 3.07
N ARG A 18 14.18 -3.31 2.95
CA ARG A 18 14.68 -4.67 3.21
C ARG A 18 14.72 -5.00 4.69
N GLU A 19 15.22 -4.09 5.53
CA GLU A 19 15.21 -4.22 7.00
C GLU A 19 13.79 -4.39 7.51
N VAL A 20 12.85 -3.61 6.96
CA VAL A 20 11.44 -3.68 7.32
C VAL A 20 10.76 -4.94 6.76
N ALA A 21 11.08 -5.34 5.52
CA ALA A 21 10.48 -6.53 4.90
C ALA A 21 11.02 -7.86 5.47
N GLY A 22 12.24 -7.86 6.02
CA GLY A 22 12.92 -9.05 6.55
C GLY A 22 12.80 -9.25 8.06
N GLN A 23 12.13 -8.35 8.79
CA GLN A 23 11.98 -8.48 10.25
C GLN A 23 10.51 -8.63 10.66
N PRO A 24 10.08 -9.80 11.15
CA PRO A 24 8.69 -10.04 11.55
C PRO A 24 8.24 -9.21 12.78
N GLU A 25 9.14 -8.49 13.47
CA GLU A 25 8.88 -8.01 14.83
C GLU A 25 9.28 -6.53 15.12
N ASN A 26 9.88 -5.76 14.19
CA ASN A 26 10.56 -4.51 14.59
C ASN A 26 10.43 -3.28 13.66
N THR A 27 9.20 -2.90 13.30
CA THR A 27 8.87 -1.53 12.85
C THR A 27 8.03 -0.77 13.87
N THR A 28 8.51 -0.73 15.10
CA THR A 28 7.89 0.04 16.19
C THR A 28 8.02 1.55 15.94
N GLY A 29 7.21 2.11 15.03
CA GLY A 29 7.04 3.56 14.89
C GLY A 29 6.76 4.11 13.48
N LEU A 30 6.84 3.30 12.43
CA LEU A 30 6.69 3.76 11.05
C LEU A 30 5.49 3.12 10.36
N LEU A 31 4.84 3.90 9.49
CA LEU A 31 3.77 3.46 8.61
C LEU A 31 4.08 3.83 7.15
N PHE A 32 3.48 3.11 6.22
CA PHE A 32 3.76 3.20 4.79
C PHE A 32 2.48 3.46 3.99
N HIS A 33 2.54 4.42 3.07
CA HIS A 33 1.45 4.77 2.15
C HIS A 33 1.99 4.92 0.72
N GLY A 34 1.44 4.16 -0.24
CA GLY A 34 1.88 4.20 -1.64
C GLY A 34 1.13 5.24 -2.48
N SER A 35 1.84 5.87 -3.41
CA SER A 35 1.29 6.87 -4.33
C SER A 35 2.08 6.91 -5.66
N PRO A 36 1.42 7.12 -6.81
CA PRO A 36 2.11 7.29 -8.09
C PRO A 36 2.91 8.60 -8.18
N GLN A 37 2.69 9.53 -7.24
CA GLN A 37 3.38 10.81 -7.18
C GLN A 37 3.81 11.15 -5.75
N VAL A 38 4.84 11.98 -5.62
CA VAL A 38 5.26 12.52 -4.32
C VAL A 38 4.14 13.39 -3.75
N ILE A 39 3.74 13.13 -2.50
CA ILE A 39 2.71 13.90 -1.81
C ILE A 39 3.32 14.55 -0.56
N ASN A 40 3.36 15.87 -0.52
CA ASN A 40 3.91 16.61 0.62
C ASN A 40 2.98 16.60 1.85
N LEU A 41 1.68 16.35 1.63
CA LEU A 41 0.65 16.32 2.66
C LEU A 41 -0.48 15.38 2.25
N LEU A 42 -0.69 14.30 3.01
CA LEU A 42 -1.77 13.36 2.77
C LEU A 42 -3.06 13.89 3.39
N GLU A 43 -4.10 14.03 2.58
CA GLU A 43 -5.42 14.45 3.02
C GLU A 43 -6.33 13.23 3.25
N PRO A 44 -7.21 13.25 4.26
CA PRO A 44 -8.23 12.23 4.43
C PRO A 44 -9.13 12.10 3.21
N ARG A 45 -9.39 10.87 2.74
CA ARG A 45 -10.24 10.59 1.58
C ARG A 45 -11.24 9.47 1.87
N PRO A 46 -12.39 9.44 1.17
CA PRO A 46 -13.28 8.28 1.21
C PRO A 46 -12.53 7.01 0.78
N VAL A 47 -12.80 5.92 1.47
CA VAL A 47 -12.18 4.61 1.21
C VAL A 47 -13.23 3.71 0.55
N TYR A 48 -12.80 2.95 -0.46
CA TYR A 48 -13.66 2.02 -1.18
C TYR A 48 -13.05 0.64 -1.20
N TRP A 49 -13.92 -0.37 -1.10
CA TRP A 49 -13.57 -1.76 -1.37
C TRP A 49 -13.89 -2.09 -2.81
N LYS A 50 -12.93 -2.68 -3.53
CA LYS A 50 -13.15 -3.15 -4.90
C LYS A 50 -13.45 -4.65 -4.89
N GLY A 51 -14.62 -5.03 -5.39
CA GLY A 51 -14.97 -6.43 -5.58
C GLY A 51 -14.19 -7.07 -6.73
N PRO A 52 -14.16 -8.42 -6.83
CA PRO A 52 -13.51 -9.14 -7.92
C PRO A 52 -13.96 -8.77 -9.35
N LYS A 53 -15.13 -8.15 -9.51
CA LYS A 53 -15.68 -7.68 -10.79
C LYS A 53 -15.51 -6.19 -11.04
N GLY A 54 -14.78 -5.49 -10.17
CA GLY A 54 -14.56 -4.05 -10.27
C GLY A 54 -15.62 -3.19 -9.57
N ASP A 55 -16.68 -3.79 -9.02
CA ASP A 55 -17.69 -3.08 -8.23
C ASP A 55 -17.05 -2.37 -7.03
N LEU A 56 -17.39 -1.09 -6.83
CA LEU A 56 -16.92 -0.30 -5.69
C LEU A 56 -17.97 -0.29 -4.58
N TYR A 57 -17.55 -0.66 -3.37
CA TYR A 57 -18.35 -0.63 -2.17
C TYR A 57 -17.81 0.44 -1.25
N ASP A 58 -18.65 1.43 -0.93
CA ASP A 58 -18.30 2.49 0.00
C ASP A 58 -18.06 1.89 1.39
N ASP A 59 -16.89 2.17 1.95
CA ASP A 59 -16.55 1.76 3.30
C ASP A 59 -17.41 2.46 4.37
N SER A 60 -18.21 3.47 3.97
CA SER A 60 -19.23 4.18 4.75
C SER A 60 -18.74 4.81 6.06
N ILE A 61 -17.42 4.84 6.25
CA ILE A 61 -16.73 5.51 7.35
C ILE A 61 -16.30 6.90 6.90
N GLU A 62 -16.08 7.78 7.87
CA GLU A 62 -15.46 9.09 7.69
C GLU A 62 -14.19 9.01 6.80
N PRO A 63 -13.93 10.06 5.98
CA PRO A 63 -12.68 10.16 5.22
C PRO A 63 -11.45 10.00 6.11
N VAL A 64 -10.48 9.21 5.64
CA VAL A 64 -9.26 8.90 6.39
C VAL A 64 -8.04 8.84 5.48
N VAL A 65 -6.86 9.03 6.07
CA VAL A 65 -5.59 8.56 5.50
C VAL A 65 -5.37 7.13 5.99
N CYS A 66 -5.30 6.17 5.07
CA CYS A 66 -4.95 4.79 5.40
C CYS A 66 -3.46 4.55 5.19
N ALA A 67 -2.84 3.77 6.08
CA ALA A 67 -1.46 3.33 5.94
C ALA A 67 -1.29 1.89 6.45
N SER A 68 -0.16 1.27 6.16
CA SER A 68 0.18 -0.06 6.66
C SER A 68 1.45 0.01 7.54
N ASP A 69 1.49 -0.83 8.57
CA ASP A 69 2.69 -1.10 9.37
C ASP A 69 3.71 -1.97 8.63
N LYS A 70 3.32 -2.49 7.46
CA LYS A 70 4.13 -3.34 6.60
C LYS A 70 4.19 -2.78 5.16
N PRO A 71 5.34 -2.78 4.50
CA PRO A 71 5.52 -2.15 3.19
C PRO A 71 5.18 -3.14 2.05
N PHE A 72 3.96 -3.70 1.99
CA PHE A 72 3.78 -5.10 1.57
C PHE A 72 4.37 -5.62 0.24
N ILE A 73 4.45 -4.89 -0.88
CA ILE A 73 5.69 -4.88 -1.72
C ILE A 73 5.84 -3.45 -2.25
N ALA A 74 6.47 -2.66 -1.39
CA ALA A 74 6.55 -1.20 -1.36
C ALA A 74 5.27 -0.52 -1.86
N THR A 75 4.20 -0.86 -1.13
CA THR A 75 2.78 -0.55 -1.34
C THR A 75 2.34 -0.77 -2.78
N PHE A 76 2.41 -2.06 -3.12
CA PHE A 76 2.37 -2.75 -4.42
C PHE A 76 2.70 -1.88 -5.62
N MET A 77 4.02 -1.69 -5.74
CA MET A 77 4.70 -0.84 -6.71
C MET A 77 4.16 0.60 -6.73
N ALA A 78 3.85 1.13 -5.54
CA ALA A 78 3.25 2.45 -5.32
C ALA A 78 2.17 2.86 -6.35
N LEU A 79 1.35 1.86 -6.68
CA LEU A 79 0.03 1.90 -7.29
C LEU A 79 -0.02 2.33 -8.78
N VAL A 80 0.52 1.44 -9.63
CA VAL A 80 0.49 1.36 -11.11
C VAL A 80 -0.64 2.20 -11.74
N PRO A 81 -0.34 3.21 -12.56
CA PRO A 81 -1.07 4.47 -12.48
C PRO A 81 -2.38 4.47 -13.29
N ARG A 82 -3.51 4.48 -12.56
CA ARG A 82 -4.87 4.94 -12.91
C ARG A 82 -5.82 4.17 -13.85
N GLU A 83 -5.47 3.02 -14.45
CA GLU A 83 -6.47 2.22 -15.22
C GLU A 83 -6.36 0.69 -15.10
N ALA A 84 -5.36 0.15 -14.40
CA ALA A 84 -5.22 -1.31 -14.28
C ALA A 84 -6.10 -1.89 -13.15
N ASP A 85 -6.79 -3.00 -13.43
CA ASP A 85 -7.39 -3.84 -12.40
C ASP A 85 -6.27 -4.60 -11.66
N TRP A 86 -5.81 -4.04 -10.55
CA TRP A 86 -4.82 -4.66 -9.66
C TRP A 86 -5.45 -5.07 -8.33
N GLY A 87 -4.83 -6.06 -7.67
CA GLY A 87 -5.26 -6.50 -6.35
C GLY A 87 -4.29 -7.51 -5.75
N TYR A 88 -4.47 -7.79 -4.47
CA TYR A 88 -3.78 -8.89 -3.79
C TYR A 88 -4.80 -9.77 -3.08
N ILE A 89 -4.53 -11.07 -3.03
CA ILE A 89 -5.32 -12.03 -2.25
C ILE A 89 -4.36 -12.74 -1.31
N SER A 90 -4.66 -12.69 -0.01
CA SER A 90 -4.09 -13.64 0.95
C SER A 90 -4.96 -14.89 0.93
N LYS A 91 -4.37 -16.05 0.60
CA LYS A 91 -5.08 -17.34 0.56
C LYS A 91 -5.19 -17.98 1.95
N GLY A 92 -5.51 -17.19 2.97
CA GLY A 92 -5.69 -17.67 4.35
C GLY A 92 -4.40 -17.92 5.12
N ASP A 93 -3.24 -17.75 4.49
CA ASP A 93 -1.93 -17.68 5.14
C ASP A 93 -1.33 -16.28 4.86
N PRO A 94 -1.00 -15.47 5.88
CA PRO A 94 -0.39 -14.16 5.73
C PRO A 94 0.95 -14.18 4.99
N ASP A 95 1.63 -15.33 4.93
CA ASP A 95 2.89 -15.51 4.19
C ASP A 95 2.65 -15.91 2.71
N SER A 96 1.38 -16.12 2.32
CA SER A 96 0.97 -16.50 0.96
C SER A 96 0.28 -15.36 0.18
N LEU A 97 0.90 -14.20 0.12
CA LEU A 97 0.37 -13.07 -0.66
C LEU A 97 0.56 -13.32 -2.17
N ARG A 98 -0.56 -13.33 -2.92
CA ARG A 98 -0.55 -13.31 -4.39
C ARG A 98 -0.93 -11.94 -4.91
N TYR A 99 -0.16 -11.45 -5.87
CA TYR A 99 -0.37 -10.17 -6.50
C TYR A 99 -0.88 -10.33 -7.94
N TYR A 100 -1.85 -9.52 -8.34
CA TYR A 100 -2.54 -9.61 -9.62
C TYR A 100 -2.35 -8.36 -10.47
N LEU A 101 -2.02 -8.57 -11.75
CA LEU A 101 -1.96 -7.54 -12.77
C LEU A 101 -2.54 -8.09 -14.08
N GLU A 102 -3.35 -7.31 -14.79
CA GLU A 102 -3.83 -7.70 -16.12
C GLU A 102 -2.64 -7.82 -17.11
N ALA A 103 -2.64 -8.87 -17.93
CA ALA A 103 -1.52 -9.19 -18.82
C ALA A 103 -1.16 -8.06 -19.80
N SER A 104 -2.15 -7.28 -20.24
CA SER A 104 -1.99 -6.13 -21.15
C SER A 104 -1.09 -5.02 -20.58
N PHE A 105 -0.98 -4.91 -19.26
CA PHE A 105 -0.21 -3.86 -18.57
C PHE A 105 1.24 -4.26 -18.25
N LYS A 106 1.67 -5.49 -18.58
CA LYS A 106 3.00 -6.00 -18.19
C LYS A 106 4.17 -5.09 -18.59
N GLN A 107 4.16 -4.57 -19.82
CA GLN A 107 5.25 -3.69 -20.29
C GLN A 107 5.25 -2.31 -19.63
N GLN A 108 4.06 -1.75 -19.39
CA GLN A 108 3.91 -0.46 -18.70
C GLN A 108 4.31 -0.58 -17.23
N PHE A 109 4.01 -1.71 -16.61
CA PHE A 109 4.39 -2.03 -15.24
C PHE A 109 5.90 -2.02 -15.04
N ILE A 110 6.65 -2.65 -15.96
CA ILE A 110 8.12 -2.68 -15.92
C ILE A 110 8.73 -1.26 -15.97
N GLN A 111 8.08 -0.32 -16.67
CA GLN A 111 8.54 1.06 -16.81
C GLN A 111 8.01 2.01 -15.72
N SER A 112 7.17 1.53 -14.81
CA SER A 112 6.48 2.38 -13.84
C SER A 112 7.41 2.83 -12.71
N ILE A 113 7.17 4.05 -12.23
CA ILE A 113 7.77 4.63 -11.02
C ILE A 113 6.64 4.95 -10.07
N GLY A 114 6.85 4.70 -8.78
CA GLY A 114 5.97 5.21 -7.74
C GLY A 114 6.74 5.61 -6.50
N TYR A 115 6.00 6.05 -5.47
CA TYR A 115 6.56 6.58 -4.25
C TYR A 115 5.86 6.01 -3.02
N VAL A 116 6.64 5.61 -2.03
CA VAL A 116 6.16 5.23 -0.70
C VAL A 116 6.41 6.38 0.26
N MET A 117 5.32 6.96 0.75
CA MET A 117 5.36 7.94 1.83
C MET A 117 5.61 7.20 3.14
N VAL A 118 6.68 7.56 3.84
CA VAL A 118 6.97 7.04 5.18
C VAL A 118 6.39 8.00 6.21
N LEU A 119 5.54 7.48 7.08
CA LEU A 119 4.76 8.24 8.04
C LEU A 119 5.16 7.82 9.45
N SER A 120 4.98 8.72 10.41
CA SER A 120 5.00 8.35 11.83
C SER A 120 3.71 7.60 12.18
N VAL A 121 3.81 6.63 13.08
CA VAL A 121 2.64 6.00 13.69
C VAL A 121 1.81 6.99 14.53
N SER A 122 2.43 8.09 14.98
CA SER A 122 1.75 9.12 15.75
C SER A 122 0.62 9.75 14.92
N GLY A 123 -0.58 9.82 15.51
CA GLY A 123 -1.77 10.33 14.83
C GLY A 123 -2.54 9.30 14.00
N PHE A 124 -2.13 8.02 14.04
CA PHE A 124 -2.89 6.91 13.49
C PHE A 124 -3.49 6.04 14.59
N GLU A 125 -4.67 5.50 14.32
CA GLU A 125 -5.36 4.53 15.14
C GLU A 125 -5.49 3.21 14.39
N LYS A 126 -5.27 2.09 15.09
CA LYS A 126 -5.53 0.76 14.55
C LYS A 126 -7.01 0.46 14.71
N VAL A 127 -7.73 0.34 13.60
CA VAL A 127 -9.17 0.13 13.57
C VAL A 127 -9.48 -1.15 12.80
N VAL A 128 -10.48 -1.92 13.25
CA VAL A 128 -11.11 -2.98 12.46
C VAL A 128 -12.46 -2.43 11.99
N PRO A 129 -12.54 -1.92 10.75
CA PRO A 129 -13.77 -1.28 10.30
C PRO A 129 -14.87 -2.33 9.97
N PRO A 130 -16.16 -1.97 9.88
CA PRO A 130 -17.21 -2.92 9.55
C PRO A 130 -17.11 -3.31 8.07
N ILE A 131 -17.71 -4.42 7.67
CA ILE A 131 -17.75 -4.79 6.24
C ILE A 131 -18.67 -3.79 5.50
N PRO A 132 -18.27 -3.27 4.33
CA PRO A 132 -19.09 -2.36 3.54
C PRO A 132 -20.50 -2.89 3.29
N ALA A 133 -21.50 -2.01 3.35
CA ALA A 133 -22.87 -2.38 3.05
C ALA A 133 -22.98 -2.95 1.63
N GLY A 134 -23.69 -4.07 1.49
CA GLY A 134 -23.89 -4.72 0.20
C GLY A 134 -22.71 -5.52 -0.32
N TRP A 135 -21.64 -5.73 0.45
CA TRP A 135 -20.56 -6.67 0.10
C TRP A 135 -21.10 -8.11 -0.05
N LYS A 136 -20.83 -8.74 -1.20
CA LYS A 136 -21.42 -10.06 -1.58
C LYS A 136 -20.40 -11.19 -1.70
N TYR A 137 -19.12 -10.92 -1.43
CA TYR A 137 -18.05 -11.89 -1.62
C TYR A 137 -17.61 -12.48 -0.29
N ASP A 138 -17.10 -13.72 -0.34
CA ASP A 138 -16.57 -14.38 0.84
C ASP A 138 -15.43 -13.57 1.46
N LEU A 139 -15.43 -13.49 2.80
CA LEU A 139 -14.35 -12.85 3.54
C LEU A 139 -13.18 -13.81 3.70
N PRO A 140 -11.95 -13.29 3.84
CA PRO A 140 -10.83 -14.10 4.28
C PRO A 140 -11.12 -14.78 5.63
N ILE A 141 -10.51 -15.95 5.85
CA ILE A 141 -10.52 -16.61 7.16
C ILE A 141 -9.96 -15.61 8.19
N GLY A 142 -10.75 -15.27 9.22
CA GLY A 142 -10.41 -14.25 10.21
C GLY A 142 -11.05 -12.87 9.98
N GLY A 143 -11.83 -12.68 8.91
CA GLY A 143 -12.59 -11.46 8.66
C GLY A 143 -11.76 -10.30 8.13
N ARG A 144 -12.21 -9.06 8.40
CA ARG A 144 -11.51 -7.85 7.95
C ARG A 144 -10.24 -7.64 8.76
N GLN A 145 -9.13 -7.45 8.06
CA GLN A 145 -7.86 -7.16 8.69
C GLN A 145 -7.87 -5.75 9.32
N PRO A 146 -7.22 -5.55 10.47
CA PRO A 146 -7.05 -4.21 11.04
C PRO A 146 -6.29 -3.28 10.09
N GLU A 147 -6.66 -2.00 10.08
CA GLU A 147 -6.04 -0.95 9.28
C GLU A 147 -5.54 0.19 10.16
N MET A 148 -4.46 0.86 9.76
CA MET A 148 -3.99 2.09 10.41
C MET A 148 -4.65 3.29 9.72
N ARG A 149 -5.42 4.07 10.48
CA ARG A 149 -6.21 5.21 9.95
C ARG A 149 -5.92 6.50 10.70
N SER A 150 -5.86 7.61 9.97
CA SER A 150 -5.86 8.96 10.53
C SER A 150 -7.01 9.78 9.96
N LYS A 151 -7.73 10.51 10.81
CA LYS A 151 -8.76 11.48 10.41
C LYS A 151 -8.19 12.86 10.06
N ASN A 152 -6.91 13.06 10.31
CA ASN A 152 -6.23 14.33 10.12
C ASN A 152 -5.36 14.29 8.86
N MET A 153 -4.98 15.47 8.37
CA MET A 153 -3.91 15.57 7.38
C MET A 153 -2.59 15.07 7.98
N VAL A 154 -1.83 14.31 7.20
CA VAL A 154 -0.57 13.70 7.65
C VAL A 154 0.56 14.16 6.75
N LYS A 155 1.58 14.78 7.36
CA LYS A 155 2.83 15.12 6.65
C LYS A 155 3.77 13.91 6.66
N PRO A 156 4.21 13.41 5.49
CA PRO A 156 5.23 12.37 5.46
C PRO A 156 6.56 12.85 6.04
N LEU A 157 7.29 11.91 6.65
CA LEU A 157 8.66 12.14 7.12
C LEU A 157 9.62 12.28 5.93
N TYR A 158 9.44 11.41 4.94
CA TYR A 158 10.16 11.40 3.67
C TYR A 158 9.41 10.50 2.68
N ALA A 159 9.80 10.60 1.40
CA ALA A 159 9.34 9.70 0.34
C ALA A 159 10.48 8.78 -0.11
N ILE A 160 10.15 7.53 -0.39
CA ILE A 160 11.05 6.56 -1.02
C ILE A 160 10.55 6.32 -2.44
N LYS A 161 11.41 6.51 -3.43
CA LYS A 161 11.13 6.14 -4.81
C LYS A 161 11.22 4.63 -4.97
N VAL A 162 10.28 4.04 -5.71
CA VAL A 162 10.27 2.60 -6.00
C VAL A 162 10.11 2.34 -7.49
N THR A 163 10.83 1.33 -7.96
CA THR A 163 10.87 0.89 -9.36
C THR A 163 10.58 -0.61 -9.48
N TYR A 164 10.39 -1.09 -10.71
CA TYR A 164 10.20 -2.51 -10.98
C TYR A 164 11.39 -3.38 -10.51
N ASP A 165 12.62 -2.90 -10.66
CA ASP A 165 13.82 -3.63 -10.22
C ASP A 165 13.85 -3.81 -8.69
N ASP A 166 13.34 -2.82 -7.95
CA ASP A 166 13.22 -2.89 -6.49
C ASP A 166 12.16 -3.92 -6.09
N PHE A 167 11.08 -3.95 -6.86
CA PHE A 167 9.97 -4.87 -6.69
C PHE A 167 10.39 -6.33 -6.90
N GLU A 168 11.16 -6.67 -7.95
CA GLU A 168 11.67 -8.03 -8.16
C GLU A 168 12.59 -8.49 -7.02
N LYS A 169 13.42 -7.59 -6.49
CA LYS A 169 14.30 -7.88 -5.34
C LYS A 169 13.49 -8.14 -4.07
N LEU A 170 12.44 -7.35 -3.82
CA LEU A 170 11.57 -7.53 -2.64
C LEU A 170 10.77 -8.84 -2.72
N LEU A 171 10.30 -9.24 -3.90
CA LEU A 171 9.68 -10.55 -4.13
C LEU A 171 10.60 -11.71 -3.76
N GLN A 172 11.88 -11.64 -4.17
CA GLN A 172 12.86 -12.68 -3.86
C GLN A 172 13.15 -12.80 -2.36
N ILE A 173 13.08 -11.69 -1.63
CA ILE A 173 13.34 -11.63 -0.18
C ILE A 173 12.17 -12.22 0.62
N GLN A 174 10.93 -11.99 0.19
CA GLN A 174 9.76 -12.40 0.96
C GLN A 174 9.42 -13.89 0.87
N GLY A 175 9.95 -14.64 -0.12
CA GLY A 175 9.66 -16.07 -0.28
C GLY A 175 8.19 -16.36 -0.62
N ASP A 176 7.92 -17.39 -1.43
CA ASP A 176 6.58 -17.84 -1.87
C ASP A 176 5.58 -16.80 -2.48
N SER A 177 5.98 -15.55 -2.64
CA SER A 177 5.22 -14.50 -3.33
C SER A 177 5.33 -14.65 -4.85
N ARG A 178 4.20 -14.59 -5.56
CA ARG A 178 4.15 -14.68 -7.04
C ARG A 178 3.21 -13.62 -7.63
N ILE A 179 3.61 -13.02 -8.76
CA ILE A 179 2.69 -12.27 -9.61
C ILE A 179 1.96 -13.25 -10.54
N GLU A 180 0.63 -13.17 -10.55
CA GLU A 180 -0.22 -13.84 -11.53
C GLU A 180 -0.73 -12.80 -12.53
N TYR A 181 -0.36 -12.97 -13.80
CA TYR A 181 -0.93 -12.20 -14.89
C TYR A 181 -2.27 -12.84 -15.28
N ARG A 182 -3.36 -12.07 -15.23
CA ARG A 182 -4.70 -12.50 -15.63
C ARG A 182 -5.06 -12.00 -17.02
#